data_AF-A0AAW2JNS7-F1
#
_entry.id   AF-A0AAW2JNS7-F1
#
_cell.length_a   1.000
_cell.length_b   1.000
_cell.length_c   1.000
_cell.angle_alpha   90.00
_cell.angle_beta   90.00
_cell.angle_gamma   90.00
#
_symmetry.space_group_name_H-M   'P 1'
#
loop_
_entity.id
_entity.type
_entity.pdbx_description
1 polymer ?
#
loop_
_entity_poly.entity_id
_entity_poly.type
_entity_poly.pdbx_seq_one_letter_code
_entity_poly.pdbx_strand_id
1 'polypeptide(L)'
;MNMENKKDMQMIIKEHINLGLIEPGIFAYSSPGFLIKMENESKKFTAFSTPQGIELQEHIVEKIRNFPDILKDKKQLQSFLGVVNFAGIFIKDLAKYRKDFQPLLKETESAKWKWEEIHTQRVRELKQVCNNLPKLAIPQDEDELVV
;
A
#
# COMPACT_ATOMS: atom_id res chain seq x y z
N MET A 1 1.99 -21.46 32.77
CA MET A 1 1.72 -20.08 33.22
C MET A 1 0.98 -20.15 34.55
N ASN A 2 1.51 -19.55 35.61
CA ASN A 2 0.88 -19.62 36.95
C ASN A 2 -0.44 -18.83 36.98
N MET A 3 -1.36 -19.19 37.88
CA MET A 3 -2.68 -18.55 38.02
C MET A 3 -2.59 -17.05 38.34
N GLU A 4 -1.53 -16.64 39.05
CA GLU A 4 -1.21 -15.25 39.37
C GLU A 4 -0.87 -14.46 38.09
N ASN A 5 0.10 -14.93 37.30
CA ASN A 5 0.47 -14.34 36.00
C ASN A 5 -0.72 -14.21 35.02
N LYS A 6 -1.70 -15.14 35.08
CA LYS A 6 -2.91 -15.07 34.25
C LYS A 6 -3.85 -13.96 34.70
N LYS A 7 -4.02 -13.77 36.02
CA LYS A 7 -4.82 -12.67 36.57
C LYS A 7 -4.16 -11.32 36.26
N ASP A 8 -2.84 -11.24 36.39
CA ASP A 8 -2.08 -10.02 36.09
C ASP A 8 -2.24 -9.62 34.62
N MET A 9 -2.08 -10.57 33.70
CA MET A 9 -2.34 -10.30 32.28
C MET A 9 -3.78 -9.86 32.00
N GLN A 10 -4.77 -10.48 32.64
CA GLN A 10 -6.17 -10.06 32.47
C GLN A 10 -6.41 -8.65 33.03
N MET A 11 -5.74 -8.27 34.12
CA MET A 11 -5.83 -6.93 34.68
C MET A 11 -5.23 -5.90 33.73
N ILE A 12 -4.03 -6.17 33.19
CA ILE A 12 -3.35 -5.32 32.21
C ILE A 12 -4.21 -5.15 30.95
N ILE A 13 -4.78 -6.23 30.41
CA ILE A 13 -5.65 -6.16 29.23
C ILE A 13 -6.88 -5.29 29.50
N LYS A 14 -7.55 -5.48 30.65
CA LYS A 14 -8.71 -4.66 31.03
C LYS A 14 -8.36 -3.17 31.17
N GLU A 15 -7.22 -2.86 31.77
CA GLU A 15 -6.73 -1.49 31.90
C GLU A 15 -6.50 -0.86 30.53
N HIS A 16 -5.83 -1.56 29.61
CA HIS A 16 -5.55 -1.05 28.27
C HIS A 16 -6.82 -0.87 27.40
N ILE A 17 -7.83 -1.74 27.59
CA ILE A 17 -9.16 -1.56 26.98
C ILE A 17 -9.84 -0.30 27.55
N ASN A 18 -9.81 -0.11 28.88
CA ASN A 18 -10.40 1.06 29.53
C ASN A 18 -9.73 2.38 29.11
N LEU A 19 -8.42 2.35 28.87
CA LEU A 19 -7.65 3.49 28.33
C LEU A 19 -7.88 3.70 26.83
N GLY A 20 -8.60 2.81 26.14
CA GLY A 20 -8.84 2.88 24.70
C GLY A 20 -7.58 2.69 23.85
N LEU A 21 -6.56 2.02 24.40
CA LEU A 21 -5.31 1.70 23.72
C LEU A 21 -5.45 0.46 22.85
N ILE A 22 -6.24 -0.51 23.31
CA ILE A 22 -6.56 -1.73 22.57
C ILE A 22 -8.06 -2.02 22.55
N GLU A 23 -8.52 -2.71 21.52
CA GLU A 23 -9.90 -3.20 21.40
C GLU A 23 -9.92 -4.67 20.93
N PRO A 24 -10.94 -5.47 21.31
CA PRO A 24 -11.08 -6.83 20.81
C PRO A 24 -11.19 -6.88 19.28
N GLY A 25 -10.46 -7.80 18.65
CA GLY A 25 -10.63 -8.05 17.22
C GLY A 25 -12.00 -8.64 16.90
N ILE A 26 -12.70 -8.08 15.91
CA ILE A 26 -14.07 -8.45 15.54
C ILE A 26 -14.15 -9.47 14.39
N PHE A 27 -13.03 -9.82 13.76
CA PHE A 27 -13.03 -10.67 12.55
C PHE A 27 -12.95 -12.16 12.87
N ALA A 28 -13.85 -12.95 12.27
CA ALA A 28 -13.92 -14.41 12.39
C ALA A 28 -12.70 -15.14 11.78
N TYR A 29 -11.93 -14.46 10.94
CA TYR A 29 -10.74 -15.01 10.29
C TYR A 29 -9.49 -14.32 10.81
N SER A 30 -8.68 -15.07 11.57
CA SER A 30 -7.26 -14.82 11.89
C SER A 30 -6.79 -13.36 11.92
N SER A 31 -7.52 -12.48 12.61
CA SER A 31 -6.98 -11.19 13.02
C SER A 31 -6.34 -11.32 14.40
N PRO A 32 -5.38 -10.44 14.73
CA PRO A 32 -4.88 -10.34 16.10
C PRO A 32 -6.05 -10.26 17.07
N GLY A 33 -5.99 -10.98 18.19
CA GLY A 33 -7.07 -10.99 19.19
C GLY A 33 -7.38 -9.61 19.77
N PHE A 34 -6.44 -8.67 19.63
CA PHE A 34 -6.60 -7.26 19.99
C PHE A 34 -6.03 -6.36 18.89
N LEU A 35 -6.73 -5.27 18.59
CA LEU A 35 -6.26 -4.19 17.75
C LEU A 35 -5.61 -3.12 18.63
N ILE A 36 -4.46 -2.59 18.22
CA ILE A 36 -3.77 -1.49 18.89
C ILE A 36 -4.12 -0.20 18.17
N LYS A 37 -4.57 0.81 18.92
CA LYS A 37 -4.84 2.13 18.36
C LYS A 37 -3.54 2.73 17.82
N MET A 38 -3.52 3.02 16.52
CA MET A 38 -2.36 3.66 15.90
C MET A 38 -2.22 5.11 16.35
N GLU A 39 -1.02 5.49 16.81
CA GLU A 39 -0.69 6.86 17.16
C GLU A 39 -0.78 7.79 15.94
N ASN A 40 -1.19 9.05 16.17
CA ASN A 40 -1.35 10.02 15.08
C ASN A 40 -0.04 10.32 14.35
N GLU A 41 1.09 10.35 15.06
CA GLU A 41 2.40 10.59 14.46
C GLU A 41 2.85 9.46 13.54
N SER A 42 2.36 8.25 13.77
CA SER A 42 2.67 7.06 12.96
C SER A 42 1.93 7.06 11.62
N LYS A 43 0.84 7.82 11.49
CA LYS A 43 0.06 7.93 10.25
C LYS A 43 0.93 8.39 9.07
N LYS A 44 1.93 9.24 9.28
CA LYS A 44 2.82 9.71 8.19
C LYS A 44 3.67 8.61 7.55
N PHE A 45 3.75 7.43 8.17
CA PHE A 45 4.52 6.29 7.67
C PHE A 45 3.64 5.26 6.92
N THR A 46 2.32 5.46 6.88
CA THR A 46 1.41 4.58 6.12
C THR A 46 1.33 5.00 4.67
N ALA A 47 0.99 4.09 3.76
CA ALA A 47 0.83 4.44 2.34
C ALA A 47 -0.47 5.22 2.07
N PHE A 48 -1.48 5.05 2.93
CA PHE A 48 -2.83 5.60 2.73
C PHE A 48 -3.27 6.49 3.89
N SER A 49 -4.20 7.39 3.60
CA SER A 49 -4.95 8.22 4.55
C SER A 49 -6.44 7.86 4.44
N THR A 50 -7.15 7.80 5.57
CA THR A 50 -8.58 7.44 5.65
C THR A 50 -9.56 8.48 6.25
N PRO A 51 -9.21 9.73 6.66
CA PRO A 51 -10.15 10.60 7.39
C PRO A 51 -11.48 10.93 6.70
N GLN A 52 -11.54 10.94 5.37
CA GLN A 52 -12.78 11.20 4.62
C GLN A 52 -12.97 10.22 3.44
N GLY A 53 -12.22 9.12 3.41
CA GLY A 53 -12.08 8.21 2.27
C GLY A 53 -10.63 7.73 2.13
N ILE A 54 -10.38 6.73 1.29
CA ILE A 54 -9.05 6.18 1.06
C ILE A 54 -8.32 7.06 0.04
N GLU A 55 -7.22 7.67 0.45
CA GLU A 55 -6.36 8.52 -0.35
C GLU A 55 -4.91 8.05 -0.26
N LEU A 56 -4.15 8.18 -1.34
CA LEU A 56 -2.71 7.91 -1.33
C LEU A 56 -1.98 9.07 -0.64
N GLN A 57 -1.00 8.77 0.20
CA GLN A 57 -0.21 9.83 0.85
C GLN A 57 0.74 10.54 -0.13
N GLU A 58 0.89 11.85 0.04
CA GLU A 58 1.72 12.70 -0.82
C GLU A 58 3.16 12.19 -0.93
N HIS A 59 3.76 11.71 0.17
CA HIS A 59 5.15 11.23 0.15
C HIS A 59 5.35 10.01 -0.76
N ILE A 60 4.29 9.25 -1.08
CA ILE A 60 4.35 8.15 -2.07
C ILE A 60 4.29 8.73 -3.49
N VAL A 61 3.42 9.71 -3.72
CA VAL A 61 3.30 10.43 -5.01
C VAL A 61 4.62 11.12 -5.34
N GLU A 62 5.24 11.79 -4.38
CA GLU A 62 6.56 12.42 -4.51
C GLU A 62 7.64 11.41 -4.89
N LYS A 63 7.66 10.22 -4.24
CA LYS A 63 8.60 9.15 -4.61
C LYS A 63 8.44 8.75 -6.08
N ILE A 64 7.20 8.56 -6.54
CA ILE A 64 6.90 8.21 -7.95
C ILE A 64 7.37 9.33 -8.89
N ARG A 65 7.09 10.59 -8.55
CA ARG A 65 7.48 11.78 -9.32
C ARG A 65 9.01 11.89 -9.45
N ASN A 66 9.74 11.54 -8.40
CA ASN A 66 11.20 11.68 -8.33
C ASN A 66 11.98 10.56 -9.04
N PHE A 67 11.34 9.50 -9.51
CA PHE A 67 12.03 8.52 -10.37
C PHE A 67 12.49 9.19 -11.67
N PRO A 68 13.59 8.72 -12.30
CA PRO A 68 13.91 9.14 -13.67
C PRO A 68 12.88 8.60 -14.66
N ASP A 69 12.78 9.21 -15.84
CA ASP A 69 11.93 8.69 -16.93
C ASP A 69 12.52 7.44 -17.58
N ILE A 70 13.85 7.34 -17.59
CA ILE A 70 14.61 6.23 -18.15
C ILE A 70 15.21 5.44 -16.98
N LEU A 71 14.82 4.17 -16.86
CA LEU A 71 15.35 3.25 -15.85
C LEU A 71 16.48 2.44 -16.47
N LYS A 72 17.62 2.37 -15.79
CA LYS A 72 18.87 1.84 -16.34
C LYS A 72 19.02 0.33 -16.18
N ASP A 73 18.31 -0.24 -15.22
CA ASP A 73 18.41 -1.63 -14.87
C ASP A 73 17.09 -2.18 -14.30
N LYS A 74 17.03 -3.50 -14.20
CA LYS A 74 15.91 -4.24 -13.65
C LYS A 74 15.59 -3.85 -12.20
N LYS A 75 16.60 -3.51 -11.40
CA LYS A 75 16.43 -3.13 -9.99
C LYS A 75 15.71 -1.79 -9.86
N GLN A 76 16.05 -0.81 -10.69
CA GLN A 76 15.37 0.48 -10.78
C GLN A 76 13.92 0.31 -11.24
N LEU A 77 13.68 -0.55 -12.25
CA LEU A 77 12.33 -0.86 -12.69
C LEU A 77 11.49 -1.56 -11.60
N GLN A 78 12.06 -2.54 -10.91
CA GLN A 78 11.39 -3.21 -9.78
C GLN A 78 11.09 -2.24 -8.65
N SER A 79 12.03 -1.35 -8.32
CA SER A 79 11.84 -0.31 -7.31
C SER A 79 10.71 0.64 -7.70
N PHE A 80 10.72 1.14 -8.94
CA PHE A 80 9.66 2.00 -9.47
C PHE A 80 8.28 1.33 -9.41
N LEU A 81 8.17 0.10 -9.94
CA LEU A 81 6.91 -0.65 -9.94
C LEU A 81 6.43 -1.01 -8.54
N GLY A 82 7.36 -1.23 -7.60
CA GLY A 82 7.06 -1.44 -6.19
C GLY A 82 6.39 -0.22 -5.56
N VAL A 83 6.88 0.98 -5.83
CA VAL A 83 6.25 2.22 -5.34
C VAL A 83 4.92 2.47 -6.04
N VAL A 84 4.84 2.29 -7.36
CA VAL A 84 3.59 2.40 -8.13
C VAL A 84 2.53 1.41 -7.65
N ASN A 85 2.93 0.28 -7.07
CA ASN A 85 1.99 -0.71 -6.54
C ASN A 85 1.12 -0.15 -5.41
N PHE A 86 1.63 0.77 -4.59
CA PHE A 86 0.81 1.44 -3.57
C PHE A 86 -0.31 2.26 -4.20
N ALA A 87 -0.07 2.86 -5.36
CA ALA A 87 -1.08 3.59 -6.12
C ALA A 87 -2.04 2.66 -6.91
N GLY A 88 -1.80 1.34 -6.93
CA GLY A 88 -2.43 0.45 -7.90
C GLY A 88 -3.95 0.32 -7.76
N ILE A 89 -4.49 0.46 -6.54
CA ILE A 89 -5.95 0.44 -6.30
C ILE A 89 -6.68 1.64 -6.91
N PHE A 90 -5.96 2.73 -7.18
CA PHE A 90 -6.51 3.97 -7.75
C PHE A 90 -6.36 4.01 -9.28
N ILE A 91 -5.44 3.21 -9.84
CA ILE A 91 -5.10 3.23 -11.26
C ILE A 91 -5.95 2.19 -11.99
N LYS A 92 -6.93 2.68 -12.74
CA LYS A 92 -7.71 1.83 -13.65
C LYS A 92 -6.78 1.18 -14.67
N ASP A 93 -6.94 -0.13 -14.86
CA ASP A 93 -6.19 -0.93 -15.83
C ASP A 93 -4.65 -0.87 -15.69
N LEU A 94 -4.10 -0.79 -14.46
CA LEU A 94 -2.65 -0.79 -14.21
C LEU A 94 -1.90 -1.92 -14.96
N ALA A 95 -2.54 -3.07 -15.15
CA ALA A 95 -2.01 -4.20 -15.89
C ALA A 95 -1.62 -3.86 -17.33
N LYS A 96 -2.34 -2.94 -18.00
CA LYS A 96 -2.02 -2.49 -19.36
C LYS A 96 -0.66 -1.81 -19.43
N TYR A 97 -0.34 -0.96 -18.46
CA TYR A 97 0.97 -0.31 -18.36
C TYR A 97 2.08 -1.32 -18.02
N ARG A 98 1.80 -2.27 -17.12
CA ARG A 98 2.78 -3.28 -16.67
C ARG A 98 3.16 -4.29 -17.75
N LYS A 99 2.27 -4.54 -18.73
CA LYS A 99 2.51 -5.49 -19.81
C LYS A 99 3.80 -5.19 -20.57
N ASP A 100 4.04 -3.92 -20.86
CA ASP A 100 5.20 -3.48 -21.63
C ASP A 100 6.52 -3.67 -20.85
N PHE A 101 6.47 -3.65 -19.52
CA PHE A 101 7.64 -3.92 -18.67
C PHE A 101 7.88 -5.41 -18.40
N GLN A 102 6.92 -6.28 -18.73
CA GLN A 102 7.00 -7.70 -18.37
C GLN A 102 8.21 -8.44 -18.99
N PRO A 103 8.63 -8.15 -20.24
CA PRO A 103 9.87 -8.71 -20.79
C PRO A 103 11.10 -8.31 -19.97
N LEU A 104 11.22 -7.03 -19.60
CA LEU A 104 12.34 -6.49 -18.80
C LEU A 104 12.42 -7.10 -17.38
N LEU A 105 11.27 -7.49 -16.82
CA LEU A 105 11.22 -8.15 -15.51
C LEU A 105 11.61 -9.63 -15.57
N LYS A 106 11.44 -10.28 -16.73
CA LYS A 106 11.83 -11.67 -16.95
C LYS A 106 13.30 -11.85 -17.30
N GLU A 107 14.00 -10.77 -17.65
CA GLU A 107 15.43 -10.82 -17.95
C GLU A 107 16.22 -11.42 -16.77
N THR A 108 16.92 -12.52 -17.05
CA THR A 108 18.01 -13.09 -16.27
C THR A 108 19.34 -12.50 -16.75
N GLU A 109 20.43 -12.71 -16.02
CA GLU A 109 21.77 -12.14 -16.31
C GLU A 109 22.30 -12.34 -17.75
N SER A 110 21.68 -13.24 -18.53
CA SER A 110 22.00 -13.53 -19.94
C SER A 110 21.21 -12.69 -20.96
N ALA A 111 20.14 -12.01 -20.56
CA ALA A 111 19.33 -11.16 -21.43
C ALA A 111 19.81 -9.69 -21.32
N LYS A 112 20.18 -9.10 -22.45
CA LYS A 112 20.60 -7.69 -22.50
C LYS A 112 19.41 -6.79 -22.22
N TRP A 113 19.54 -5.88 -21.25
CA TRP A 113 18.58 -4.82 -20.96
C TRP A 113 18.20 -4.03 -22.22
N LYS A 114 16.98 -4.23 -22.71
CA LYS A 114 16.45 -3.56 -23.92
C LYS A 114 15.44 -2.48 -23.56
N TRP A 115 15.95 -1.35 -23.08
CA TRP A 115 15.11 -0.16 -22.89
C TRP A 115 14.78 0.48 -24.26
N GLU A 116 13.55 0.95 -24.40
CA GLU A 116 12.97 1.46 -25.64
C GLU A 116 12.09 2.67 -25.30
N GLU A 117 11.74 3.48 -26.30
CA GLU A 117 10.95 4.70 -26.07
C GLU A 117 9.58 4.42 -25.45
N ILE A 118 8.97 3.27 -25.79
CA ILE A 118 7.71 2.84 -25.19
C ILE A 118 7.81 2.70 -23.66
N HIS A 119 8.95 2.23 -23.15
CA HIS A 119 9.16 2.07 -21.71
C HIS A 119 9.24 3.44 -21.00
N THR A 120 9.97 4.39 -21.59
CA THR A 120 10.03 5.79 -21.13
C THR A 120 8.64 6.42 -21.11
N GLN A 121 7.87 6.21 -22.18
CA GLN A 121 6.51 6.72 -22.31
C GLN A 121 5.60 6.16 -21.20
N ARG A 122 5.67 4.85 -20.90
CA ARG A 122 4.90 4.24 -19.81
C ARG A 122 5.26 4.78 -18.44
N VAL A 123 6.54 5.06 -18.19
CA VAL A 123 6.97 5.70 -16.93
C VAL A 123 6.34 7.08 -16.80
N ARG A 124 6.36 7.90 -17.86
CA ARG A 124 5.73 9.23 -17.88
C ARG A 124 4.22 9.17 -17.67
N GLU A 125 3.54 8.26 -18.36
CA GLU A 125 2.09 8.05 -18.19
C GLU A 125 1.74 7.66 -16.76
N LEU A 126 2.48 6.72 -16.16
CA LEU A 126 2.26 6.32 -14.77
C LEU A 126 2.49 7.48 -13.79
N LYS A 127 3.52 8.30 -14.01
CA LYS A 127 3.75 9.52 -13.20
C LYS A 127 2.59 10.50 -13.33
N GLN A 128 2.07 10.72 -14.54
CA GLN A 128 0.95 11.63 -14.79
C GLN A 128 -0.33 11.13 -14.11
N VAL A 129 -0.65 9.83 -14.24
CA VAL A 129 -1.81 9.23 -13.58
C VAL A 129 -1.68 9.35 -12.06
N CYS A 130 -0.51 9.06 -11.50
CA CYS A 130 -0.26 9.16 -10.06
C CYS A 130 -0.36 10.60 -9.50
N ASN A 131 -0.22 11.63 -10.33
CA ASN A 131 -0.42 13.02 -9.88
C ASN A 131 -1.91 13.38 -9.70
N ASN A 132 -2.83 12.66 -10.35
CA ASN A 132 -4.26 12.96 -10.37
C ASN A 132 -5.07 11.71 -9.98
N LEU A 133 -4.76 11.12 -8.83
CA LEU A 133 -5.47 9.94 -8.35
C LEU A 133 -6.83 10.33 -7.73
N PRO A 134 -7.90 9.59 -8.06
CA PRO A 134 -9.18 9.79 -7.42
C PRO A 134 -9.13 9.33 -5.97
N LYS A 135 -9.95 9.95 -5.14
CA LYS A 135 -10.25 9.46 -3.80
C LYS A 135 -11.22 8.28 -3.89
N LEU A 136 -10.98 7.22 -3.10
CA LEU A 136 -11.89 6.08 -3.02
C LEU A 136 -12.78 6.20 -1.78
N ALA A 137 -14.05 5.79 -1.91
CA ALA A 137 -14.98 5.74 -0.80
C ALA A 137 -14.66 4.55 0.13
N ILE A 138 -14.99 4.70 1.41
CA ILE A 138 -14.97 3.57 2.36
C ILE A 138 -16.31 2.85 2.21
N PRO A 139 -16.32 1.55 1.86
CA PRO A 139 -17.58 0.82 1.70
C PRO A 139 -18.34 0.78 3.02
N GLN A 140 -19.66 0.95 2.94
CA GLN A 140 -20.60 0.79 4.05
C GLN A 140 -21.25 -0.59 4.00
N ASP A 141 -21.82 -1.05 5.11
CA ASP A 141 -22.42 -2.39 5.20
C ASP A 141 -23.64 -2.53 4.27
N GLU A 142 -24.28 -1.43 3.91
CA GLU A 142 -25.43 -1.38 3.01
C GLU A 142 -25.03 -1.35 1.52
N ASP A 143 -23.75 -1.20 1.19
CA ASP A 143 -23.31 -1.13 -0.21
C ASP A 143 -23.37 -2.51 -0.89
N GLU A 144 -24.03 -2.58 -2.04
CA GLU A 144 -24.02 -3.79 -2.86
C GLU A 144 -22.71 -3.92 -3.64
N LEU A 145 -22.06 -5.09 -3.52
CA LEU A 145 -20.89 -5.42 -4.32
C LEU A 145 -21.31 -5.85 -5.73
N VAL A 146 -20.96 -5.04 -6.71
CA VAL A 146 -21.07 -5.41 -8.13
C VAL A 146 -19.79 -6.13 -8.54
N VAL A 147 -19.89 -7.44 -8.81
CA VAL A 147 -18.78 -8.33 -9.20
C VAL A 147 -18.93 -8.78 -10.64
#